data_AF-A0A840GT03-F1
#
_entry.id   AF-A0A840GT03-F1
#
_cell.length_a   1.000
_cell.length_b   1.000
_cell.length_c   1.000
_cell.angle_alpha   90.00
_cell.angle_beta   90.00
_cell.angle_gamma   90.00
#
_symmetry.space_group_name_H-M   'P 1'
#
loop_
_entity.id
_entity.type
_entity.pdbx_description
1 polymer ?
#
loop_
_entity_poly.entity_id
_entity_poly.type
_entity_poly.pdbx_seq_one_letter_code
_entity_poly.pdbx_strand_id
1 'polypeptide(L)'
;MYGHGTSEEVLAAAFRGERHNISIATKVGIPHGELSSRRQLLRLVATPLRRWTPRLSNLAAKRIYSAPVQTNFSLSFIDRSIEKSLTKLKTDYIDLLLLHEVRPQDVSDELLDKLQKLVHQGKVRRLGIGTSVESMKQIKAAGLDVEVYQRPWSVRVADEDLFADRYQIFHGSILGAMEVVHEKLRTDARSKQRLQDLCRIEIGSPDDIAKVLLLAAIAANPRGLVLFSSRARRRVASYLQFAQSVDIQAGAEVLGTLRNRLGVQETMPLRSATSH
;
A
#
# COMPACT_ATOMS: atom_id res chain seq x y z
N MET A 1 -3.11 10.27 -7.58
CA MET A 1 -1.80 9.82 -7.08
C MET A 1 -0.92 11.01 -6.76
N TYR A 2 0.12 10.83 -5.93
CA TYR A 2 0.97 11.90 -5.42
C TYR A 2 1.48 12.83 -6.55
N GLY A 3 0.97 14.06 -6.57
CA GLY A 3 1.68 15.24 -7.07
C GLY A 3 1.99 15.39 -8.57
N HIS A 4 1.39 14.64 -9.51
CA HIS A 4 1.69 14.80 -10.96
C HIS A 4 3.19 14.69 -11.31
N GLY A 5 3.96 13.90 -10.55
CA GLY A 5 5.41 13.75 -10.72
C GLY A 5 6.27 14.75 -9.92
N THR A 6 5.69 15.60 -9.07
CA THR A 6 6.45 16.42 -8.10
C THR A 6 7.07 15.58 -6.99
N SER A 7 6.52 14.41 -6.66
CA SER A 7 7.09 13.53 -5.63
C SER A 7 8.46 12.97 -6.02
N GLU A 8 8.67 12.66 -7.30
CA GLU A 8 9.95 12.14 -7.80
C GLU A 8 11.03 13.23 -7.75
N GLU A 9 10.69 14.47 -8.09
CA GLU A 9 11.60 15.62 -8.02
C GLU A 9 11.98 15.95 -6.57
N VAL A 10 11.01 15.90 -5.65
CA VAL A 10 11.27 16.06 -4.20
C VAL A 10 12.18 14.95 -3.69
N LEU A 11 11.97 13.70 -4.12
CA LEU A 11 12.81 12.57 -3.74
C LEU A 11 14.24 12.74 -4.25
N ALA A 12 14.40 13.11 -5.52
CA ALA A 12 15.71 13.38 -6.12
C ALA A 12 16.45 14.51 -5.40
N ALA A 13 15.72 15.57 -5.00
CA ALA A 13 16.30 16.67 -4.23
C ALA A 13 16.72 16.24 -2.82
N ALA A 14 15.90 15.43 -2.14
CA ALA A 14 16.14 14.98 -0.77
C ALA A 14 17.35 14.04 -0.65
N PHE A 15 17.65 13.25 -1.68
CA PHE A 15 18.70 12.23 -1.66
C PHE A 15 19.80 12.47 -2.71
N ARG A 16 20.02 13.74 -3.08
CA ARG A 16 21.07 14.12 -4.02
C ARG A 16 22.44 13.70 -3.47
N GLY A 17 23.19 12.92 -4.23
CA GLY A 17 24.51 12.38 -3.83
C GLY A 17 24.44 11.07 -3.04
N GLU A 18 23.26 10.72 -2.53
CA GLU A 18 23.03 9.55 -1.64
C GLU A 18 22.25 8.44 -2.36
N ARG A 19 22.23 8.43 -3.69
CA ARG A 19 21.42 7.50 -4.51
C ARG A 19 21.69 6.02 -4.17
N HIS A 20 22.93 5.68 -3.83
CA HIS A 20 23.36 4.33 -3.49
C HIS A 20 22.88 3.88 -2.10
N ASN A 21 22.49 4.81 -1.23
CA ASN A 21 22.02 4.55 0.14
C ASN A 21 20.49 4.43 0.24
N ILE A 22 19.77 4.57 -0.88
CA ILE A 22 18.32 4.48 -0.93
C ILE A 22 17.85 3.48 -1.99
N SER A 23 16.74 2.82 -1.71
CA SER A 23 15.99 2.06 -2.71
C SER A 23 14.77 2.84 -3.17
N ILE A 24 14.64 3.05 -4.48
CA ILE A 24 13.54 3.77 -5.09
C ILE A 24 12.56 2.80 -5.73
N ALA A 25 11.33 2.79 -5.21
CA ALA A 25 10.21 2.11 -5.81
C ALA A 25 9.27 3.12 -6.50
N THR A 26 9.00 2.92 -7.79
CA THR A 26 8.02 3.73 -8.55
C THR A 26 7.00 2.85 -9.26
N LYS A 27 6.02 3.48 -9.91
CA LYS A 27 4.84 2.84 -10.48
C LYS A 27 4.60 3.29 -11.91
N VAL A 28 4.22 2.35 -12.77
CA VAL A 28 3.81 2.62 -14.15
C VAL A 28 2.43 2.02 -14.41
N GLY A 29 1.69 2.57 -15.36
CA GLY A 29 0.41 2.00 -15.81
C GLY A 29 -0.79 2.93 -15.70
N ILE A 30 -0.66 4.08 -15.03
CA ILE A 30 -1.74 5.09 -14.96
C ILE A 30 -1.29 6.35 -15.71
N PRO A 31 -1.92 6.69 -16.86
CA PRO A 31 -1.63 7.93 -17.57
C PRO A 31 -1.83 9.17 -16.70
N HIS A 32 -0.88 10.09 -16.80
CA HIS A 32 -1.04 11.44 -16.30
C HIS A 32 -1.62 12.30 -17.42
N GLY A 33 -2.89 12.71 -17.29
CA GLY A 33 -3.56 13.60 -18.25
C GLY A 33 -4.37 14.69 -17.55
N GLU A 34 -4.48 15.85 -18.20
CA GLU A 34 -5.19 17.08 -17.79
C GLU A 34 -6.67 16.88 -17.39
N LEU A 35 -7.23 15.69 -17.60
CA LEU A 35 -8.53 15.23 -17.10
C LEU A 35 -8.62 15.17 -15.56
N SER A 36 -7.50 15.33 -14.85
CA SER A 36 -7.45 15.59 -13.41
C SER A 36 -8.10 16.93 -13.03
N SER A 37 -8.02 17.96 -13.88
CA SER A 37 -8.49 19.31 -13.56
C SER A 37 -10.01 19.38 -13.39
N ARG A 38 -10.78 18.70 -14.26
CA ARG A 38 -12.25 18.60 -14.12
C ARG A 38 -12.68 17.75 -12.92
N ARG A 39 -11.94 16.68 -12.59
CA ARG A 39 -12.20 15.84 -11.40
C ARG A 39 -11.79 16.54 -10.09
N GLN A 40 -10.76 17.40 -10.12
CA GLN A 40 -10.40 18.31 -9.03
C GLN A 40 -11.44 19.42 -8.85
N LEU A 41 -11.94 20.00 -9.93
CA LEU A 41 -13.03 20.98 -9.88
C LEU A 41 -14.28 20.36 -9.23
N LEU A 42 -14.65 19.13 -9.62
CA LEU A 42 -15.73 18.37 -8.98
C LEU A 42 -15.47 18.07 -7.49
N ARG A 43 -14.21 17.82 -7.09
CA ARG A 43 -13.83 17.68 -5.68
C ARG A 43 -13.94 18.99 -4.90
N LEU A 44 -13.57 20.13 -5.50
CA LEU A 44 -13.70 21.46 -4.90
C LEU A 44 -15.16 21.84 -4.65
N VAL A 45 -16.07 21.39 -5.50
CA VAL A 45 -17.52 21.61 -5.32
C VAL A 45 -18.13 20.59 -4.35
N ALA A 46 -17.68 19.33 -4.34
CA ALA A 46 -18.23 18.28 -3.46
C ALA A 46 -17.89 18.46 -1.97
N THR A 47 -16.72 19.03 -1.65
CA THR A 47 -16.24 19.19 -0.27
C THR A 47 -17.07 20.20 0.55
N PRO A 48 -17.45 21.39 0.04
CA PRO A 48 -18.35 22.32 0.74
C PRO A 48 -19.82 21.85 0.75
N LEU A 49 -20.31 21.17 -0.30
CA LEU A 49 -21.70 20.66 -0.33
C LEU A 49 -22.00 19.58 0.72
N ARG A 50 -20.96 18.92 1.24
CA ARG A 50 -21.04 17.91 2.31
C ARG A 50 -21.57 18.48 3.63
N ARG A 51 -21.46 19.80 3.83
CA ARG A 51 -22.06 20.51 4.98
C ARG A 51 -23.58 20.71 4.86
N TRP A 52 -24.11 20.80 3.63
CA TRP A 52 -25.52 21.15 3.40
C TRP A 52 -26.40 19.91 3.12
N THR A 53 -25.88 18.87 2.46
CA THR A 53 -26.62 17.62 2.24
C THR A 53 -25.71 16.37 2.27
N PRO A 54 -25.55 15.70 3.43
CA PRO A 54 -24.66 14.55 3.58
C PRO A 54 -24.97 13.39 2.62
N ARG A 55 -26.25 13.14 2.30
CA ARG A 55 -26.69 12.03 1.43
C ARG A 55 -26.32 12.20 -0.04
N LEU A 56 -26.43 13.41 -0.60
CA LEU A 56 -26.07 13.70 -2.00
C LEU A 56 -24.55 13.66 -2.21
N SER A 57 -23.79 14.14 -1.21
CA SER A 57 -22.32 14.11 -1.25
C SER A 57 -21.76 12.68 -1.28
N ASN A 58 -22.40 11.73 -0.58
CA ASN A 58 -21.98 10.33 -0.56
C ASN A 58 -22.23 9.63 -1.91
N LEU A 59 -23.33 9.93 -2.61
CA LEU A 59 -23.60 9.38 -3.95
C LEU A 59 -22.66 9.94 -5.01
N ALA A 60 -22.40 11.25 -4.99
CA ALA A 60 -21.45 11.91 -5.90
C ALA A 60 -20.00 11.45 -5.63
N ALA A 61 -19.59 11.37 -4.36
CA ALA A 61 -18.31 10.80 -3.97
C ALA A 61 -18.20 9.34 -4.45
N LYS A 62 -19.22 8.51 -4.19
CA LYS A 62 -19.24 7.11 -4.62
C LYS A 62 -19.05 7.00 -6.14
N ARG A 63 -19.73 7.82 -6.96
CA ARG A 63 -19.54 7.89 -8.42
C ARG A 63 -18.15 8.37 -8.87
N ILE A 64 -17.58 9.37 -8.18
CA ILE A 64 -16.23 9.88 -8.46
C ILE A 64 -15.15 8.84 -8.08
N TYR A 65 -15.38 8.07 -7.02
CA TYR A 65 -14.48 7.02 -6.54
C TYR A 65 -14.69 5.65 -7.21
N SER A 66 -15.79 5.44 -7.95
CA SER A 66 -16.12 4.16 -8.62
C SER A 66 -15.89 4.17 -10.13
N ALA A 67 -15.47 5.28 -10.73
CA ALA A 67 -14.99 5.26 -12.11
C ALA A 67 -13.70 4.43 -12.17
N PRO A 68 -13.64 3.38 -13.02
CA PRO A 68 -12.46 2.53 -13.11
C PRO A 68 -11.24 3.39 -13.46
N VAL A 69 -10.13 3.11 -12.77
CA VAL A 69 -8.85 3.71 -13.08
C VAL A 69 -8.49 3.30 -14.51
N GLN A 70 -8.34 4.28 -15.40
CA GLN A 70 -7.90 4.00 -16.75
C GLN A 70 -6.41 3.67 -16.71
N THR A 71 -6.07 2.44 -17.11
CA THR A 71 -4.69 1.99 -17.22
C THR A 71 -4.19 2.08 -18.66
N ASN A 72 -2.86 2.13 -18.83
CA ASN A 72 -2.19 2.09 -20.11
C ASN A 72 -0.86 1.35 -19.95
N PHE A 73 -0.76 0.19 -20.57
CA PHE A 73 0.45 -0.63 -20.62
C PHE A 73 0.99 -0.78 -22.05
N SER A 74 0.61 0.11 -22.97
CA SER A 74 1.21 0.14 -24.30
C SER A 74 2.73 0.37 -24.19
N LEU A 75 3.50 -0.32 -25.04
CA LEU A 75 4.97 -0.28 -24.98
C LEU A 75 5.52 1.15 -25.04
N SER A 76 4.95 1.98 -25.93
CA SER A 76 5.35 3.38 -26.06
C SER A 76 5.06 4.21 -24.80
N PHE A 77 3.98 3.88 -24.07
CA PHE A 77 3.67 4.55 -22.81
C PHE A 77 4.65 4.12 -21.71
N ILE A 78 4.97 2.83 -21.62
CA ILE A 78 5.99 2.33 -20.68
C ILE A 78 7.31 3.06 -20.91
N ASP A 79 7.80 3.12 -22.15
CA ASP A 79 9.03 3.83 -22.49
C ASP A 79 9.02 5.28 -22.03
N ARG A 80 8.00 6.05 -22.44
CA ARG A 80 7.90 7.46 -22.04
C ARG A 80 7.79 7.62 -20.53
N SER A 81 7.09 6.74 -19.84
CA SER A 81 6.90 6.81 -18.39
C SER A 81 8.19 6.52 -17.64
N ILE A 82 8.96 5.52 -18.06
CA ILE A 82 10.23 5.15 -17.43
C ILE A 82 11.27 6.25 -17.64
N GLU A 83 11.45 6.72 -18.87
CA GLU A 83 12.39 7.82 -19.15
C GLU A 83 12.04 9.09 -18.36
N LYS A 84 10.74 9.40 -18.25
CA LYS A 84 10.27 10.53 -17.45
C LYS A 84 10.59 10.34 -15.96
N SER A 85 10.35 9.16 -15.41
CA SER A 85 10.68 8.85 -14.01
C SER A 85 12.18 8.93 -13.76
N LEU A 86 13.02 8.31 -14.59
CA LEU A 86 14.49 8.38 -14.48
C LEU A 86 14.99 9.83 -14.51
N THR A 87 14.49 10.63 -15.46
CA THR A 87 14.82 12.07 -15.56
C THR A 87 14.44 12.83 -14.30
N LYS A 88 13.23 12.64 -13.77
CA LYS A 88 12.75 13.33 -12.56
C LYS A 88 13.48 12.89 -11.31
N LEU A 89 13.78 11.59 -11.20
CA LEU A 89 14.52 10.98 -10.11
C LEU A 89 16.03 11.29 -10.17
N LYS A 90 16.51 11.81 -11.31
CA LYS A 90 17.92 12.11 -11.58
C LYS A 90 18.82 10.88 -11.34
N THR A 91 18.38 9.74 -11.88
CA THR A 91 19.08 8.46 -11.80
C THR A 91 18.88 7.70 -13.11
N ASP A 92 19.79 6.77 -13.37
CA ASP A 92 19.84 5.85 -14.49
C ASP A 92 19.11 4.52 -14.22
N TYR A 93 18.76 4.22 -12.97
CA TYR A 93 18.04 3.00 -12.61
C TYR A 93 16.96 3.18 -11.53
N ILE A 94 15.93 2.34 -11.61
CA ILE A 94 14.87 2.15 -10.62
C ILE A 94 15.09 0.83 -9.88
N ASP A 95 15.04 0.82 -8.55
CA ASP A 95 15.25 -0.42 -7.78
C ASP A 95 14.05 -1.37 -7.88
N LEU A 96 12.84 -0.83 -7.82
CA LEU A 96 11.61 -1.60 -7.95
C LEU A 96 10.60 -0.86 -8.83
N LEU A 97 10.23 -1.47 -9.95
CA LEU A 97 9.14 -0.99 -10.79
C LEU A 97 7.87 -1.81 -10.53
N LEU A 98 6.81 -1.14 -10.09
CA LEU A 98 5.50 -1.76 -9.86
C LEU A 98 4.54 -1.46 -11.02
N LEU A 99 3.96 -2.50 -11.63
CA LEU A 99 2.83 -2.36 -12.54
C LEU A 99 1.58 -2.00 -11.73
N HIS A 100 1.03 -0.81 -11.95
CA HIS A 100 0.05 -0.20 -11.08
C HIS A 100 -1.36 -0.37 -11.63
N GLU A 101 -2.25 -0.94 -10.81
CA GLU A 101 -3.62 -1.32 -11.19
C GLU A 101 -3.66 -2.25 -12.40
N VAL A 102 -2.58 -3.01 -12.65
CA VAL A 102 -2.52 -4.01 -13.71
C VAL A 102 -3.59 -5.08 -13.50
N ARG A 103 -4.19 -5.53 -14.61
CA ARG A 103 -5.22 -6.56 -14.65
C ARG A 103 -4.75 -7.70 -15.57
N PRO A 104 -5.33 -8.91 -15.48
CA PRO A 104 -4.90 -10.04 -16.30
C PRO A 104 -4.86 -9.74 -17.79
N GLN A 105 -5.87 -9.03 -18.32
CA GLN A 105 -5.94 -8.68 -19.74
C GLN A 105 -4.89 -7.65 -20.19
N ASP A 106 -4.22 -6.97 -19.26
CA ASP A 106 -3.17 -6.00 -19.59
C ASP A 106 -1.80 -6.69 -19.76
N VAL A 107 -1.67 -7.96 -19.38
CA VAL A 107 -0.42 -8.73 -19.42
C VAL A 107 -0.31 -9.47 -20.76
N SER A 108 0.42 -8.88 -21.71
CA SER A 108 0.75 -9.52 -22.99
C SER A 108 2.22 -9.95 -23.05
N ASP A 109 2.56 -10.89 -23.92
CA ASP A 109 3.94 -11.35 -24.12
C ASP A 109 4.87 -10.19 -24.50
N GLU A 110 4.41 -9.24 -25.33
CA GLU A 110 5.21 -8.07 -25.71
C GLU A 110 5.48 -7.14 -24.52
N LEU A 111 4.53 -7.01 -23.59
CA LEU A 111 4.75 -6.26 -22.36
C LEU A 111 5.80 -6.97 -21.48
N LEU A 112 5.72 -8.29 -21.34
CA LEU A 112 6.67 -9.07 -20.57
C LEU A 112 8.09 -8.94 -21.14
N ASP A 113 8.23 -9.14 -22.45
CA ASP A 113 9.50 -8.94 -23.15
C ASP A 113 10.05 -7.53 -22.96
N LYS A 114 9.17 -6.52 -22.97
CA LYS A 114 9.57 -5.14 -22.74
C LYS A 114 10.10 -4.92 -21.33
N LEU A 115 9.41 -5.44 -20.31
CA LEU A 115 9.82 -5.34 -18.92
C LEU A 115 11.14 -6.08 -18.68
N GLN A 116 11.30 -7.26 -19.27
CA GLN A 116 12.55 -8.02 -19.20
C GLN A 116 13.70 -7.27 -19.86
N LYS A 117 13.49 -6.63 -21.02
CA LYS A 117 14.51 -5.76 -21.65
C LYS A 117 14.93 -4.61 -20.74
N LEU A 118 14.00 -3.98 -20.02
CA LEU A 118 14.34 -2.92 -19.05
C LEU A 118 15.20 -3.44 -17.90
N VAL A 119 14.95 -4.69 -17.46
CA VAL A 119 15.78 -5.36 -16.44
C VAL A 119 17.18 -5.66 -16.98
N HIS A 120 17.27 -6.28 -18.17
CA HIS A 120 18.55 -6.59 -18.80
C HIS A 120 19.39 -5.33 -19.10
N GLN A 121 18.73 -4.21 -19.42
CA GLN A 121 19.39 -2.91 -19.63
C GLN A 121 19.87 -2.25 -18.33
N GLY A 122 19.52 -2.79 -17.15
CA GLY A 122 19.86 -2.20 -15.85
C GLY A 122 19.02 -0.98 -15.47
N LYS A 123 18.06 -0.55 -16.31
CA LYS A 123 17.15 0.57 -16.02
C LYS A 123 16.18 0.26 -14.89
N VAL A 124 15.86 -1.02 -14.69
CA VAL A 124 15.00 -1.52 -13.62
C VAL A 124 15.70 -2.70 -12.97
N ARG A 125 15.81 -2.76 -11.64
CA ARG A 125 16.44 -3.91 -10.97
C ARG A 125 15.49 -5.05 -10.68
N ARG A 126 14.27 -4.73 -10.21
CA ARG A 126 13.25 -5.73 -9.87
C ARG A 126 11.87 -5.28 -10.34
N LEU A 127 11.03 -6.27 -10.63
CA LEU A 127 9.65 -6.07 -11.06
C LEU A 127 8.66 -6.49 -9.96
N GLY A 128 7.53 -5.82 -9.93
CA GLY A 128 6.42 -6.20 -9.09
C GLY A 128 5.08 -5.67 -9.60
N ILE A 129 4.02 -5.98 -8.86
CA ILE A 129 2.67 -5.50 -9.14
C ILE A 129 2.12 -4.76 -7.92
N GLY A 130 1.39 -3.68 -8.16
CA GLY A 130 0.64 -2.95 -7.14
C GLY A 130 -0.80 -2.79 -7.60
N THR A 131 -1.70 -3.66 -7.14
CA THR A 131 -3.09 -3.73 -7.59
C THR A 131 -3.97 -4.36 -6.50
N SER A 132 -5.24 -4.61 -6.80
CA SER A 132 -6.15 -5.30 -5.87
C SER A 132 -5.72 -6.76 -5.63
N VAL A 133 -6.05 -7.31 -4.46
CA VAL A 133 -5.78 -8.72 -4.13
C VAL A 133 -6.42 -9.67 -5.15
N GLU A 134 -7.61 -9.35 -5.63
CA GLU A 134 -8.32 -10.16 -6.63
C GLU A 134 -7.55 -10.18 -7.96
N SER A 135 -7.15 -9.02 -8.46
CA SER A 135 -6.32 -8.93 -9.67
C SER A 135 -5.00 -9.66 -9.51
N MET A 136 -4.35 -9.58 -8.33
CA MET A 136 -3.12 -10.32 -8.06
C MET A 136 -3.31 -11.84 -8.13
N LYS A 137 -4.42 -12.37 -7.60
CA LYS A 137 -4.74 -13.81 -7.69
C LYS A 137 -4.90 -14.25 -9.15
N GLN A 138 -5.65 -13.49 -9.93
CA GLN A 138 -5.91 -13.79 -11.34
C GLN A 138 -4.62 -13.70 -12.18
N ILE A 139 -3.79 -12.68 -11.94
CA ILE A 139 -2.49 -12.52 -12.61
C ILE A 139 -1.54 -13.66 -12.26
N LYS A 140 -1.47 -14.06 -10.99
CA LYS A 140 -0.67 -15.21 -10.56
C LYS A 140 -1.15 -16.50 -11.22
N ALA A 141 -2.47 -16.72 -11.29
CA ALA A 141 -3.06 -17.87 -11.96
C ALA A 141 -2.81 -17.88 -13.48
N ALA A 142 -2.68 -16.71 -14.09
CA ALA A 142 -2.29 -16.55 -15.50
C ALA A 142 -0.79 -16.78 -15.76
N GLY A 143 0.01 -17.02 -14.72
CA GLY A 143 1.43 -17.39 -14.86
C GLY A 143 2.42 -16.22 -14.87
N LEU A 144 1.99 -14.98 -14.61
CA LEU A 144 2.93 -13.87 -14.46
C LEU A 144 3.72 -14.04 -13.16
N ASP A 145 5.01 -14.29 -13.30
CA ASP A 145 5.94 -14.38 -12.18
C ASP A 145 6.68 -13.06 -11.96
N VAL A 146 6.29 -12.31 -10.91
CA VAL A 146 7.01 -11.13 -10.44
C VAL A 146 7.41 -11.30 -8.98
N GLU A 147 8.48 -10.61 -8.58
CA GLU A 147 9.12 -10.81 -7.28
C GLU A 147 8.37 -10.14 -6.12
N VAL A 148 7.71 -9.01 -6.39
CA VAL A 148 7.15 -8.13 -5.35
C VAL A 148 5.66 -7.84 -5.55
N TYR A 149 4.88 -8.04 -4.50
CA TYR A 149 3.43 -7.78 -4.48
C TYR A 149 3.13 -6.65 -3.50
N GLN A 150 2.73 -5.48 -4.00
CA GLN A 150 2.25 -4.39 -3.18
C GLN A 150 0.74 -4.40 -3.07
N ARG A 151 0.19 -4.85 -1.93
CA ARG A 151 -1.25 -5.10 -1.78
C ARG A 151 -1.89 -4.32 -0.63
N PRO A 152 -3.20 -4.01 -0.71
CA PRO A 152 -3.91 -3.47 0.43
C PRO A 152 -4.00 -4.54 1.51
N TRP A 153 -3.75 -4.16 2.76
CA TRP A 153 -3.90 -5.03 3.92
C TRP A 153 -4.30 -4.22 5.15
N SER A 154 -5.11 -4.80 6.03
CA SER A 154 -5.38 -4.29 7.38
C SER A 154 -5.77 -5.44 8.30
N VAL A 155 -5.78 -5.20 9.61
CA VAL A 155 -6.18 -6.19 10.64
C VAL A 155 -7.60 -6.79 10.47
N ARG A 156 -8.39 -6.27 9.52
CA ARG A 156 -9.75 -6.73 9.19
C ARG A 156 -9.77 -7.98 8.30
N VAL A 157 -8.64 -8.38 7.75
CA VAL A 157 -8.50 -9.60 6.96
C VAL A 157 -7.45 -10.50 7.62
N ALA A 158 -7.57 -11.80 7.39
CA ALA A 158 -6.60 -12.82 7.79
C ALA A 158 -6.18 -13.58 6.53
N ASP A 159 -5.26 -13.00 5.76
CA ASP A 159 -4.81 -13.52 4.47
C ASP A 159 -3.28 -13.43 4.33
N GLU A 160 -2.55 -13.53 5.45
CA GLU A 160 -1.08 -13.41 5.50
C GLU A 160 -0.39 -14.46 4.62
N ASP A 161 -0.94 -15.67 4.59
CA ASP A 161 -0.42 -16.78 3.79
C ASP A 161 -0.61 -16.56 2.27
N LEU A 162 -1.46 -15.61 1.89
CA LEU A 162 -1.65 -15.27 0.50
C LEU A 162 -0.36 -14.67 -0.07
N PHE A 163 0.16 -15.29 -1.12
CA PHE A 163 1.42 -14.91 -1.76
C PHE A 163 2.65 -15.01 -0.84
N ALA A 164 2.64 -15.92 0.15
CA ALA A 164 3.78 -16.12 1.07
C ALA A 164 5.10 -16.50 0.37
N ASP A 165 5.02 -16.96 -0.87
CA ASP A 165 6.15 -17.26 -1.77
C ASP A 165 6.70 -16.03 -2.52
N ARG A 166 6.18 -14.82 -2.25
CA ARG A 166 6.63 -13.55 -2.85
C ARG A 166 6.92 -12.51 -1.79
N TYR A 167 7.74 -11.51 -2.13
CA TYR A 167 8.01 -10.40 -1.23
C TYR A 167 6.80 -9.46 -1.18
N GLN A 168 6.26 -9.19 0.01
CA GLN A 168 5.02 -8.42 0.15
C GLN A 168 5.27 -7.00 0.68
N ILE A 169 4.60 -6.02 0.07
CA ILE A 169 4.54 -4.65 0.56
C ILE A 169 3.09 -4.34 0.93
N PHE A 170 2.79 -4.25 2.22
CA PHE A 170 1.45 -3.89 2.70
C PHE A 170 1.26 -2.38 2.65
N HIS A 171 0.08 -1.94 2.20
CA HIS A 171 -0.35 -0.56 2.32
C HIS A 171 -1.79 -0.47 2.86
N GLY A 172 -2.13 0.68 3.43
CA GLY A 172 -3.49 0.91 3.94
C GLY A 172 -3.79 0.30 5.31
N SER A 173 -2.78 -0.23 6.01
CA SER A 173 -2.93 -0.86 7.33
C SER A 173 -3.61 0.03 8.38
N ILE A 174 -3.28 1.32 8.38
CA ILE A 174 -3.86 2.31 9.31
C ILE A 174 -5.27 2.69 8.86
N LEU A 175 -5.40 3.29 7.66
CA LEU A 175 -6.69 3.83 7.19
C LEU A 175 -7.76 2.77 6.98
N GLY A 176 -7.37 1.53 6.64
CA GLY A 176 -8.29 0.42 6.40
C GLY A 176 -9.03 -0.06 7.66
N ALA A 177 -8.51 0.25 8.85
CA ALA A 177 -9.05 -0.23 10.13
C ALA A 177 -9.23 0.87 11.21
N MET A 178 -8.73 2.09 11.00
CA MET A 178 -8.75 3.17 12.00
C MET A 178 -10.13 3.39 12.63
N GLU A 179 -11.16 3.61 11.81
CA GLU A 179 -12.50 3.93 12.30
C GLU A 179 -13.11 2.80 13.13
N VAL A 180 -13.06 1.57 12.60
CA VAL A 180 -13.66 0.41 13.29
C VAL A 180 -12.90 0.06 14.57
N VAL A 181 -11.57 0.16 14.58
CA VAL A 181 -10.78 -0.12 15.79
C VAL A 181 -10.99 0.97 16.83
N HIS A 182 -11.03 2.24 16.43
CA HIS A 182 -11.33 3.33 17.36
C HIS A 182 -12.68 3.13 18.05
N GLU A 183 -13.75 2.82 17.31
CA GLU A 183 -15.08 2.58 17.89
C GLU A 183 -15.09 1.39 18.87
N LYS A 184 -14.43 0.28 18.50
CA LYS A 184 -14.35 -0.91 19.37
C LYS A 184 -13.56 -0.63 20.66
N LEU A 185 -12.45 0.09 20.58
CA LEU A 185 -11.63 0.39 21.77
C LEU A 185 -12.29 1.41 22.71
N ARG A 186 -13.27 2.19 22.25
CA ARG A 186 -14.07 3.06 23.12
C ARG A 186 -15.01 2.27 24.05
N THR A 187 -15.48 1.11 23.60
CA THR A 187 -16.48 0.30 24.31
C THR A 187 -15.89 -0.95 24.98
N ASP A 188 -14.63 -1.29 24.68
CA ASP A 188 -13.93 -2.44 25.25
C ASP A 188 -12.67 -2.02 26.03
N ALA A 189 -12.88 -1.67 27.30
CA ALA A 189 -11.81 -1.27 28.21
C ALA A 189 -10.76 -2.38 28.42
N ARG A 190 -11.18 -3.66 28.37
CA ARG A 190 -10.27 -4.80 28.57
C ARG A 190 -9.30 -4.96 27.41
N SER A 191 -9.81 -4.95 26.18
CA SER A 191 -8.96 -5.02 24.97
C SER A 191 -8.07 -3.78 24.86
N LYS A 192 -8.61 -2.60 25.19
CA LYS A 192 -7.82 -1.36 25.24
C LYS A 192 -6.66 -1.47 26.24
N GLN A 193 -6.93 -1.90 27.47
CA GLN A 193 -5.89 -2.06 28.48
C GLN A 193 -4.82 -3.06 28.03
N ARG A 194 -5.23 -4.22 27.51
CA ARG A 194 -4.29 -5.22 26.97
C ARG A 194 -3.39 -4.64 25.89
N LEU A 195 -3.93 -3.86 24.95
CA LEU A 195 -3.13 -3.23 23.89
C LEU A 195 -2.18 -2.17 24.45
N GLN A 196 -2.58 -1.41 25.46
CA GLN A 196 -1.70 -0.45 26.15
C GLN A 196 -0.52 -1.16 26.81
N ASP A 197 -0.78 -2.27 27.49
CA ASP A 197 0.25 -3.07 28.17
C ASP A 197 1.25 -3.65 27.14
N LEU A 198 0.74 -4.24 26.05
CA LEU A 198 1.56 -4.82 24.98
C LEU A 198 2.39 -3.76 24.25
N CYS A 199 1.81 -2.59 23.98
CA CYS A 199 2.46 -1.53 23.22
C CYS A 199 3.29 -0.57 24.09
N ARG A 200 3.16 -0.67 25.42
CA ARG A 200 3.79 0.25 26.40
C ARG A 200 3.48 1.73 26.12
N ILE A 201 2.25 2.01 25.71
CA ILE A 201 1.75 3.37 25.48
C ILE A 201 0.33 3.50 26.01
N GLU A 202 -0.08 4.71 26.39
CA GLU A 202 -1.49 5.02 26.57
C GLU A 202 -2.18 5.17 25.21
N ILE A 203 -3.38 4.60 25.07
CA ILE A 203 -4.17 4.74 23.84
C ILE A 203 -5.23 5.81 24.10
N GLY A 204 -4.84 7.07 23.89
CA GLY A 204 -5.73 8.23 24.09
C GLY A 204 -6.15 8.89 22.79
N SER A 205 -5.40 8.70 21.71
CA SER A 205 -5.56 9.46 20.48
C SER A 205 -5.61 8.58 19.21
N PRO A 206 -6.08 9.12 18.07
CA PRO A 206 -5.98 8.45 16.78
C PRO A 206 -4.54 8.11 16.37
N ASP A 207 -3.56 8.91 16.79
CA ASP A 207 -2.15 8.67 16.48
C ASP A 207 -1.62 7.44 17.26
N ASP A 208 -2.12 7.17 18.47
CA ASP A 208 -1.76 5.97 19.23
C ASP A 208 -2.40 4.72 18.63
N ILE A 209 -3.67 4.80 18.21
CA ILE A 209 -4.31 3.70 17.48
C ILE A 209 -3.55 3.38 16.19
N ALA A 210 -3.08 4.41 15.47
CA ALA A 210 -2.30 4.22 14.26
C ALA A 210 -0.98 3.49 14.52
N LYS A 211 -0.29 3.77 15.63
CA LYS A 211 0.92 3.04 16.06
C LYS A 211 0.60 1.56 16.30
N VAL A 212 -0.48 1.26 17.02
CA VAL A 212 -0.94 -0.12 17.28
C VAL A 212 -1.24 -0.85 15.96
N LEU A 213 -1.96 -0.21 15.03
CA LEU A 213 -2.26 -0.78 13.71
C LEU A 213 -1.00 -0.99 12.85
N LEU A 214 -0.02 -0.09 12.95
CA LEU A 214 1.25 -0.23 12.27
C LEU A 214 2.04 -1.43 12.81
N LEU A 215 2.10 -1.60 14.12
CA LEU A 215 2.75 -2.75 14.76
C LEU A 215 2.09 -4.08 14.37
N ALA A 216 0.75 -4.12 14.36
CA ALA A 216 0.00 -5.30 13.90
C ALA A 216 0.33 -5.65 12.43
N ALA A 217 0.49 -4.64 11.58
CA ALA A 217 0.86 -4.84 10.18
C ALA A 217 2.29 -5.35 10.00
N ILE A 218 3.23 -4.88 10.84
CA ILE A 218 4.62 -5.36 10.84
C ILE A 218 4.65 -6.84 11.25
N ALA A 219 3.90 -7.21 12.30
CA ALA A 219 3.78 -8.59 12.75
C ALA A 219 3.13 -9.50 11.70
N ALA A 220 2.15 -9.00 10.94
CA ALA A 220 1.51 -9.73 9.86
C ALA A 220 2.39 -9.89 8.60
N ASN A 221 3.46 -9.10 8.45
CA ASN A 221 4.35 -9.13 7.29
C ASN A 221 5.82 -9.25 7.69
N PRO A 222 6.24 -10.34 8.38
CA PRO A 222 7.57 -10.45 8.98
C PRO A 222 8.71 -10.51 7.96
N ARG A 223 8.41 -10.81 6.69
CA ARG A 223 9.39 -10.93 5.60
C ARG A 223 9.29 -9.79 4.56
N GLY A 224 8.48 -8.77 4.83
CA GLY A 224 8.14 -7.74 3.84
C GLY A 224 8.20 -6.31 4.38
N LEU A 225 7.58 -5.38 3.67
CA LEU A 225 7.49 -3.97 4.07
C LEU A 225 6.05 -3.58 4.42
N VAL A 226 5.93 -2.61 5.33
CA VAL A 226 4.66 -1.95 5.62
C VAL A 226 4.80 -0.47 5.32
N LEU A 227 3.98 0.04 4.41
CA LEU A 227 3.97 1.45 4.04
C LEU A 227 3.03 2.24 4.94
N PHE A 228 3.55 3.35 5.44
CA PHE A 228 2.75 4.44 6.00
C PHE A 228 3.29 5.78 5.49
N SER A 229 2.47 6.83 5.54
CA SER A 229 2.90 8.18 5.17
C SER A 229 2.27 9.23 6.07
N SER A 230 2.97 10.34 6.26
CA SER A 230 2.49 11.51 6.99
C SER A 230 3.18 12.75 6.45
N ARG A 231 2.46 13.88 6.44
CA ARG A 231 3.05 15.20 6.18
C ARG A 231 3.68 15.83 7.43
N ALA A 232 3.32 15.33 8.62
CA ALA A 232 3.85 15.81 9.87
C ALA A 232 5.14 15.05 10.21
N ARG A 233 6.29 15.73 10.13
CA ARG A 233 7.62 15.17 10.44
C ARG A 233 7.65 14.51 11.83
N ARG A 234 7.06 15.15 12.84
CA ARG A 234 6.99 14.63 14.21
C ARG A 234 6.27 13.28 14.29
N ARG A 235 5.21 13.09 13.51
CA ARG A 235 4.46 11.83 13.45
C ARG A 235 5.29 10.71 12.83
N VAL A 236 6.02 11.00 11.75
CA VAL A 236 6.92 10.02 11.13
C VAL A 236 7.97 9.55 12.13
N ALA A 237 8.65 10.49 12.80
CA ALA A 237 9.66 10.15 13.81
C ALA A 237 9.06 9.34 14.98
N SER A 238 7.90 9.75 15.49
CA SER A 238 7.22 9.06 16.59
C SER A 238 6.84 7.62 16.23
N TYR A 239 6.35 7.38 15.02
CA TYR A 239 5.92 6.04 14.60
C TYR A 239 7.12 5.11 14.39
N LEU A 240 8.22 5.62 13.84
CA LEU A 240 9.46 4.87 13.69
C LEU A 240 10.07 4.50 15.05
N GLN A 241 10.18 5.47 15.95
CA GLN A 241 10.69 5.23 17.30
C GLN A 241 9.83 4.20 18.04
N PHE A 242 8.50 4.32 17.93
CA PHE A 242 7.57 3.35 18.52
C PHE A 242 7.81 1.95 17.95
N ALA A 243 7.81 1.80 16.62
CA ALA A 243 7.98 0.50 15.97
C ALA A 243 9.33 -0.17 16.29
N GLN A 244 10.38 0.62 16.55
CA GLN A 244 11.70 0.13 16.97
C GLN A 244 11.78 -0.23 18.46
N SER A 245 10.88 0.32 19.29
CA SER A 245 10.89 0.13 20.75
C SER A 245 10.09 -1.09 21.23
N VAL A 246 9.24 -1.66 20.37
CA VAL A 246 8.33 -2.76 20.74
C VAL A 246 8.81 -4.06 20.10
N ASP A 247 8.78 -5.14 20.89
CA ASP A 247 9.14 -6.48 20.45
C ASP A 247 8.18 -7.00 19.35
N ILE A 248 8.73 -7.70 18.37
CA ILE A 248 7.97 -8.40 17.33
C ILE A 248 6.98 -9.41 17.95
N GLN A 249 7.34 -10.10 19.03
CA GLN A 249 6.43 -11.03 19.72
C GLN A 249 5.18 -10.31 20.24
N ALA A 250 5.34 -9.11 20.82
CA ALA A 250 4.22 -8.28 21.25
C ALA A 250 3.34 -7.87 20.05
N GLY A 251 3.93 -7.68 18.87
CA GLY A 251 3.19 -7.39 17.65
C GLY A 251 2.21 -8.50 17.23
N ALA A 252 2.58 -9.77 17.39
CA ALA A 252 1.69 -10.90 17.09
C ALA A 252 0.49 -10.94 18.07
N GLU A 253 0.74 -10.69 19.35
CA GLU A 253 -0.33 -10.59 20.36
C GLU A 253 -1.25 -9.38 20.13
N VAL A 254 -0.69 -8.25 19.69
CA VAL A 254 -1.45 -7.06 19.29
C VAL A 254 -2.38 -7.39 18.12
N LEU A 255 -1.86 -8.06 17.09
CA LEU A 255 -2.65 -8.50 15.94
C LEU A 255 -3.81 -9.42 16.37
N GLY A 256 -3.52 -10.44 17.19
CA GLY A 256 -4.54 -11.37 17.71
C GLY A 256 -5.59 -10.66 18.55
N THR A 257 -5.18 -9.73 19.42
CA THR A 257 -6.10 -8.93 20.25
C THR A 257 -7.05 -8.10 19.39
N LEU A 258 -6.53 -7.43 18.35
CA LEU A 258 -7.36 -6.66 17.41
C LEU A 258 -8.31 -7.56 16.62
N ARG A 259 -7.84 -8.69 16.09
CA ARG A 259 -8.67 -9.62 15.30
C ARG A 259 -9.80 -10.22 16.10
N ASN A 260 -9.51 -10.69 17.32
CA ASN A 260 -10.52 -11.21 18.23
C ASN A 260 -11.61 -10.16 18.51
N ARG A 261 -11.21 -8.90 18.72
CA ARG A 261 -12.16 -7.80 18.95
C ARG A 261 -13.00 -7.46 17.71
N LEU A 262 -12.42 -7.63 16.53
CA LEU A 262 -13.10 -7.38 15.25
C LEU A 262 -13.92 -8.58 14.76
N GLY A 263 -13.82 -9.75 15.40
CA GLY A 263 -14.48 -10.98 14.97
C GLY A 263 -13.90 -11.54 13.66
N VAL A 264 -12.63 -11.25 13.38
CA VAL A 264 -11.95 -11.77 12.19
C VAL A 264 -11.54 -13.21 12.48
N GLN A 265 -12.12 -14.17 11.76
CA GLN A 265 -11.71 -15.57 11.84
C GLN A 265 -10.37 -15.75 11.13
N GLU A 266 -9.40 -16.35 11.80
CA GLU A 266 -8.17 -16.78 11.14
C GLU A 266 -8.53 -17.90 10.16
N THR A 267 -8.11 -17.75 8.90
CA THR A 267 -8.14 -18.88 7.98
C THR A 267 -7.13 -19.90 8.50
N MET A 268 -7.61 -21.00 9.09
CA MET A 268 -6.72 -22.10 9.43
C MET A 268 -5.95 -22.49 8.15
N PRO A 269 -4.62 -22.65 8.19
CA PRO A 269 -3.91 -23.17 7.05
C PRO A 269 -4.52 -24.53 6.70
N LEU A 270 -4.87 -24.73 5.42
CA LEU A 270 -5.17 -26.06 4.90
C LEU A 270 -3.99 -26.95 5.29
N ARG A 271 -4.17 -27.77 6.32
CA ARG A 271 -3.22 -28.82 6.65
C ARG A 271 -3.04 -29.60 5.36
N SER A 272 -1.86 -29.53 4.77
CA SER A 272 -1.49 -30.40 3.67
C SER A 272 -1.76 -31.81 4.16
N ALA A 273 -2.72 -32.48 3.55
CA ALA A 273 -2.93 -33.91 3.71
C ALA A 273 -1.71 -34.60 3.07
N THR A 274 -0.61 -34.63 3.79
CA THR A 274 0.41 -35.65 3.60
C THR A 274 -0.14 -36.91 4.25
N SER A 275 -0.73 -37.79 3.44
CA SER A 275 -0.97 -39.17 3.82
C SER A 275 -0.64 -40.08 2.63
N HIS A 276 0.55 -40.67 2.75
CA HIS A 276 1.06 -41.93 2.20
C HIS A 276 1.19 -42.11 0.68
#